data_AF-A0A928M1R5-F1
#
_entry.id   AF-A0A928M1R5-F1
#
_cell.length_a   1.000
_cell.length_b   1.000
_cell.length_c   1.000
_cell.angle_alpha   90.00
_cell.angle_beta   90.00
_cell.angle_gamma   90.00
#
_symmetry.space_group_name_H-M   'P 1'
#
loop_
_entity.id
_entity.type
_entity.pdbx_description
1 polymer ?
#
loop_
_entity_poly.entity_id
_entity_poly.type
_entity_poly.pdbx_seq_one_letter_code
_entity_poly.pdbx_strand_id
1 'polypeptide(L)'
;MKRFIAFIILFALLCALVPQASAAILTPYEVEGGCLYFDKYTGYIVDADDTITRADIPEKIRGVDVIGLGSGVFMWCNSLTEVSIPKTLVDIQEFAFSGSESLTAIRVSAENERYSSDEQGLLMNKEQSLLIFVPTALTGDLVIPMSVTQLQLGAIEACHSLTSITALGLESLVDYAFSCYSKLNSITLGKELKSIGFGAFAYCEHLGEIIIDSENPWFCTDEFGALYSKDMTELIRVPTAVPASYRIPESVTKLREYACYYCENLSFIRVPDGVTELPTEVFSFTFAKSIVIPSSVKTLGEFSLRTHRNGTAIYFCGKIPEFEWWGTTITTECVVFYAEDEAGALDLLYNHGVLIAPWDGKHIHSFHWETSEPTCTKPYFSYDLCECGFYLRESDNLAKSHLFYEGECSICGTADPKLAATAFSDVTQESWYAPAVGFAVQHDLMNGVAEGEFAPDATMTRAMLVTVLWRYEGEPEGGENPFTDVAEDTWYTEAVTWAAENGVVGGIGGGKFDPDGKITREQLATILHRYAKSKGLYALAPGSAWQYYDAEEISRYAFLPMCWAANECLITGVDEYLLPQGHATRAQVATILMRFIERNA
;
A
#
# COMPACT_ATOMS: atom_id res chain seq x y z
N MET A 1 10.34 11.06 -3.73
CA MET A 1 10.98 11.90 -2.68
C MET A 1 12.50 11.76 -2.56
N LYS A 2 13.08 10.58 -2.26
CA LYS A 2 14.55 10.44 -2.07
C LYS A 2 15.38 10.71 -3.33
N ARG A 3 14.94 10.33 -4.53
CA ARG A 3 15.67 10.61 -5.78
C ARG A 3 15.60 12.07 -6.24
N PHE A 4 14.46 12.74 -6.02
CA PHE A 4 14.26 14.16 -6.37
C PHE A 4 14.96 15.10 -5.39
N ILE A 5 14.83 14.84 -4.07
CA ILE A 5 15.61 15.56 -3.05
C ILE A 5 17.09 15.22 -3.17
N ALA A 6 17.47 13.98 -3.50
CA ALA A 6 18.87 13.68 -3.81
C ALA A 6 19.35 14.38 -5.07
N PHE A 7 18.52 14.61 -6.10
CA PHE A 7 18.91 15.39 -7.27
C PHE A 7 19.15 16.85 -6.89
N ILE A 8 18.23 17.47 -6.13
CA ILE A 8 18.37 18.85 -5.62
C ILE A 8 19.58 18.99 -4.67
N ILE A 9 19.80 18.03 -3.76
CA ILE A 9 20.91 18.06 -2.80
C ILE A 9 22.26 17.73 -3.46
N LEU A 10 22.30 16.72 -4.36
CA LEU A 10 23.52 16.36 -5.10
C LEU A 10 23.90 17.48 -6.08
N PHE A 11 22.92 18.21 -6.62
CA PHE A 11 23.15 19.37 -7.48
C PHE A 11 23.55 20.62 -6.67
N ALA A 12 22.94 20.88 -5.51
CA ALA A 12 23.41 21.90 -4.57
C ALA A 12 24.87 21.64 -4.11
N LEU A 13 25.24 20.36 -3.93
CA LEU A 13 26.62 19.95 -3.64
C LEU A 13 27.57 20.06 -4.84
N LEU A 14 27.08 19.92 -6.07
CA LEU A 14 27.85 20.14 -7.31
C LEU A 14 28.07 21.63 -7.61
N CYS A 15 27.12 22.51 -7.24
CA CYS A 15 27.29 23.96 -7.32
C CYS A 15 28.28 24.51 -6.28
N ALA A 16 28.51 23.81 -5.17
CA ALA A 16 29.60 24.12 -4.24
C ALA A 16 31.00 23.81 -4.81
N LEU A 17 31.09 23.19 -5.99
CA LEU A 17 32.32 22.86 -6.71
C LEU A 17 32.52 23.71 -7.98
N VAL A 18 31.76 24.80 -8.17
CA VAL A 18 32.11 25.79 -9.20
C VAL A 18 33.55 26.24 -8.93
N PRO A 19 34.49 26.09 -9.87
CA PRO A 19 35.85 26.56 -9.68
C PRO A 19 35.75 28.04 -9.34
N GLN A 20 36.28 28.45 -8.17
CA GLN A 20 36.41 29.85 -7.80
C GLN A 20 37.09 30.55 -8.98
N ALA A 21 36.29 31.22 -9.80
CA ALA A 21 36.79 32.03 -10.89
C ALA A 21 37.73 33.05 -10.23
N SER A 22 39.01 32.95 -10.61
CA SER A 22 40.08 33.90 -10.31
C SER A 22 39.53 35.26 -9.93
N ALA A 23 39.82 35.74 -8.71
CA ALA A 23 39.39 37.00 -8.10
C ALA A 23 39.17 38.15 -9.11
N ALA A 24 38.03 38.10 -9.80
CA ALA A 24 37.56 39.17 -10.65
C ALA A 24 36.95 40.16 -9.67
N ILE A 25 37.40 41.40 -9.73
CA ILE A 25 36.79 42.49 -8.97
C ILE A 25 35.37 42.66 -9.52
N LEU A 26 34.40 41.96 -8.92
CA LEU A 26 33.00 42.11 -9.21
C LEU A 26 32.61 43.55 -8.90
N THR A 27 31.92 44.18 -9.84
CA THR A 27 31.48 45.56 -9.68
C THR A 27 30.07 45.54 -9.09
N PRO A 28 29.88 45.99 -7.83
CA PRO A 28 28.54 46.15 -7.30
C PRO A 28 27.83 47.29 -8.04
N TYR A 29 26.58 47.04 -8.42
CA TYR A 29 25.66 48.00 -9.00
C TYR A 29 24.40 48.04 -8.13
N GLU A 30 24.15 49.20 -7.52
CA GLU A 30 23.06 49.39 -6.57
C GLU A 30 21.70 49.31 -7.28
N VAL A 31 20.82 48.50 -6.71
CA VAL A 31 19.41 48.36 -7.10
C VAL A 31 18.55 48.45 -5.83
N GLU A 32 17.24 48.33 -5.95
CA GLU A 32 16.38 48.41 -4.78
C GLU A 32 16.63 47.22 -3.85
N GLY A 33 16.97 47.51 -2.59
CA GLY A 33 17.19 46.50 -1.56
C GLY A 33 18.58 45.86 -1.53
N GLY A 34 19.49 46.16 -2.47
CA GLY A 34 20.82 45.56 -2.49
C GLY A 34 21.65 45.88 -3.74
N CYS A 35 22.58 45.01 -4.09
CA CYS A 35 23.45 45.15 -5.25
C CYS A 35 23.37 43.95 -6.21
N LEU A 36 23.56 44.26 -7.50
CA LEU A 36 23.91 43.28 -8.52
C LEU A 36 25.44 43.24 -8.68
N TYR A 37 26.01 42.06 -8.87
CA TYR A 37 27.45 41.87 -9.04
C TYR A 37 27.78 41.62 -10.52
N PHE A 38 28.36 42.64 -11.16
CA PHE A 38 28.66 42.64 -12.58
C PHE A 38 30.12 42.30 -12.88
N ASP A 39 30.33 41.35 -13.78
CA ASP A 39 31.63 41.06 -14.39
C ASP A 39 31.81 41.86 -15.69
N LYS A 40 32.63 42.92 -15.60
CA LYS A 40 32.93 43.81 -16.73
C LYS A 40 33.69 43.17 -17.88
N TYR A 41 34.31 42.00 -17.69
CA TYR A 41 35.08 41.33 -18.75
C TYR A 41 34.19 40.48 -19.64
N THR A 42 33.15 39.90 -19.06
CA THR A 42 32.16 39.08 -19.77
C THR A 42 30.92 39.87 -20.14
N GLY A 43 30.60 40.94 -19.40
CA GLY A 43 29.34 41.67 -19.53
C GLY A 43 28.15 40.99 -18.85
N TYR A 44 28.41 40.04 -17.94
CA TYR A 44 27.38 39.30 -17.21
C TYR A 44 27.17 39.86 -15.82
N ILE A 45 25.92 39.84 -15.36
CA ILE A 45 25.63 39.85 -13.92
C ILE A 45 25.74 38.40 -13.45
N VAL A 46 26.62 38.15 -12.50
CA VAL A 46 26.97 36.78 -12.07
C VAL A 46 26.48 36.43 -10.67
N ASP A 47 26.08 37.44 -9.89
CA ASP A 47 25.56 37.26 -8.53
C ASP A 47 24.68 38.46 -8.15
N ALA A 48 23.87 38.34 -7.11
CA ALA A 48 23.08 39.42 -6.53
C ALA A 48 22.88 39.24 -5.02
N ASP A 49 22.70 40.34 -4.29
CA ASP A 49 22.35 40.25 -2.86
C ASP A 49 20.97 39.58 -2.68
N ASP A 50 20.82 38.72 -1.68
CA ASP A 50 19.54 38.05 -1.37
C ASP A 50 18.45 39.02 -0.87
N THR A 51 18.85 40.21 -0.44
CA THR A 51 17.97 41.29 0.04
C THR A 51 17.37 42.15 -1.07
N ILE A 52 17.76 41.97 -2.34
CA ILE A 52 17.20 42.77 -3.44
C ILE A 52 15.68 42.62 -3.50
N THR A 53 14.98 43.74 -3.70
CA THR A 53 13.52 43.77 -3.86
C THR A 53 13.10 44.03 -5.30
N ARG A 54 13.93 44.73 -6.07
CA ARG A 54 13.70 45.04 -7.49
C ARG A 54 15.01 45.18 -8.24
N ALA A 55 15.15 44.43 -9.34
CA ALA A 55 16.34 44.43 -10.17
C ALA A 55 16.10 45.17 -11.50
N ASP A 56 16.29 46.49 -11.49
CA ASP A 56 16.27 47.30 -12.71
C ASP A 56 17.63 47.22 -13.43
N ILE A 57 17.81 46.19 -14.27
CA ILE A 57 19.07 45.96 -14.96
C ILE A 57 19.29 47.03 -16.04
N PRO A 58 20.37 47.84 -15.97
CA PRO A 58 20.63 48.89 -16.95
C PRO A 58 21.23 48.32 -18.23
N GLU A 59 21.14 49.07 -19.33
CA GLU A 59 21.82 48.71 -20.60
C GLU A 59 23.35 48.64 -20.44
N LYS A 60 23.92 49.47 -19.55
CA LYS A 60 25.37 49.56 -19.34
C LYS A 60 25.71 49.72 -17.86
N ILE A 61 26.75 49.03 -17.42
CA ILE A 61 27.38 49.26 -16.11
C ILE A 61 28.82 49.72 -16.37
N ARG A 62 29.12 50.95 -15.93
CA ARG A 62 30.44 51.61 -16.14
C ARG A 62 30.90 51.64 -17.62
N GLY A 63 29.95 51.80 -18.54
CA GLY A 63 30.22 51.91 -19.97
C GLY A 63 30.38 50.58 -20.71
N VAL A 64 30.30 49.44 -20.02
CA VAL A 64 30.23 48.10 -20.64
C VAL A 64 28.77 47.68 -20.73
N ASP A 65 28.37 47.13 -21.87
CA ASP A 65 27.01 46.65 -22.08
C ASP A 65 26.72 45.44 -21.18
N VAL A 66 25.53 45.42 -20.57
CA VAL A 66 25.04 44.25 -19.85
C VAL A 66 24.43 43.31 -20.87
N ILE A 67 25.09 42.18 -21.10
CA ILE A 67 24.72 41.24 -22.16
C ILE A 67 24.08 39.95 -21.64
N GLY A 68 24.24 39.62 -20.36
CA GLY A 68 23.62 38.41 -19.84
C GLY A 68 23.50 38.27 -18.33
N LEU A 69 22.71 37.28 -17.96
CA LEU A 69 22.50 36.80 -16.59
C LEU A 69 23.18 35.44 -16.42
N GLY A 70 24.07 35.34 -15.44
CA GLY A 70 24.76 34.11 -15.09
C GLY A 70 23.82 33.07 -14.47
N SER A 71 24.26 31.82 -14.50
CA SER A 71 23.52 30.70 -13.90
C SER A 71 23.18 30.98 -12.43
N GLY A 72 21.90 30.88 -12.07
CA GLY A 72 21.44 31.05 -10.69
C GLY A 72 21.59 32.45 -10.10
N VAL A 73 21.79 33.51 -10.90
CA VAL A 73 22.07 34.87 -10.40
C VAL A 73 21.03 35.44 -9.41
N PHE A 74 19.75 35.10 -9.57
CA PHE A 74 18.66 35.48 -8.66
C PHE A 74 18.09 34.28 -7.90
N MET A 75 18.82 33.17 -7.84
CA MET A 75 18.36 31.96 -7.19
C MET A 75 18.13 32.23 -5.70
N TRP A 76 16.96 31.86 -5.18
CA TRP A 76 16.59 32.11 -3.77
C TRP A 76 16.55 33.58 -3.33
N CYS A 77 16.50 34.54 -4.26
CA CYS A 77 16.23 35.94 -3.96
C CYS A 77 14.75 36.11 -3.54
N ASN A 78 14.40 35.66 -2.34
CA ASN A 78 13.04 35.57 -1.83
C ASN A 78 12.38 36.92 -1.57
N SER A 79 13.14 38.02 -1.61
CA SER A 79 12.61 39.38 -1.50
C SER A 79 12.36 40.03 -2.87
N LEU A 80 12.88 39.45 -3.95
CA LEU A 80 12.82 40.01 -5.29
C LEU A 80 11.41 39.92 -5.84
N THR A 81 10.82 41.07 -6.17
CA THR A 81 9.44 41.16 -6.66
C THR A 81 9.32 41.42 -8.16
N GLU A 82 10.32 42.08 -8.75
CA GLU A 82 10.34 42.42 -10.18
C GLU A 82 11.76 42.50 -10.74
N VAL A 83 11.94 42.06 -11.99
CA VAL A 83 13.19 42.21 -12.77
C VAL A 83 12.89 42.92 -14.09
N SER A 84 13.66 43.97 -14.40
CA SER A 84 13.61 44.66 -15.70
C SER A 84 14.78 44.22 -16.57
N ILE A 85 14.53 43.72 -17.78
CA ILE A 85 15.52 43.24 -18.75
C ILE A 85 15.72 44.29 -19.87
N PRO A 86 16.93 44.86 -20.03
CA PRO A 86 17.21 45.89 -21.02
C PRO A 86 17.39 45.29 -22.42
N LYS A 87 17.44 46.14 -23.45
CA LYS A 87 17.60 45.68 -24.84
C LYS A 87 18.94 45.02 -25.16
N THR A 88 19.97 45.34 -24.39
CA THR A 88 21.34 44.82 -24.58
C THR A 88 21.50 43.38 -24.08
N LEU A 89 20.58 42.90 -23.24
CA LEU A 89 20.67 41.59 -22.60
C LEU A 89 20.17 40.50 -23.55
N VAL A 90 21.07 39.61 -23.94
CA VAL A 90 20.86 38.61 -25.00
C VAL A 90 21.02 37.17 -24.53
N ASP A 91 21.51 36.96 -23.31
CA ASP A 91 21.72 35.63 -22.72
C ASP A 91 21.22 35.55 -21.28
N ILE A 92 20.40 34.54 -20.98
CA ILE A 92 19.91 34.23 -19.64
C ILE A 92 20.21 32.76 -19.41
N GLN A 93 21.13 32.48 -18.50
CA GLN A 93 21.57 31.13 -18.21
C GLN A 93 20.59 30.38 -17.31
N GLU A 94 20.81 29.07 -17.20
CA GLU A 94 19.94 28.16 -16.46
C GLU A 94 19.73 28.59 -15.01
N PHE A 95 18.50 28.37 -14.51
CA PHE A 95 18.09 28.65 -13.13
C PHE A 95 18.26 30.09 -12.66
N ALA A 96 18.44 31.07 -13.57
CA ALA A 96 18.65 32.47 -13.22
C ALA A 96 17.63 33.03 -12.21
N PHE A 97 16.38 32.54 -12.22
CA PHE A 97 15.28 32.98 -11.35
C PHE A 97 14.70 31.84 -10.46
N SER A 98 15.39 30.71 -10.34
CA SER A 98 14.83 29.54 -9.64
C SER A 98 14.70 29.81 -8.13
N GLY A 99 13.55 29.49 -7.54
CA GLY A 99 13.30 29.69 -6.11
C GLY A 99 13.19 31.15 -5.68
N SER A 100 13.06 32.12 -6.59
CA SER A 100 12.80 33.53 -6.24
C SER A 100 11.35 33.73 -5.79
N GLU A 101 10.96 33.23 -4.63
CA GLU A 101 9.56 32.98 -4.23
C GLU A 101 8.61 34.19 -4.29
N SER A 102 9.12 35.43 -4.21
CA SER A 102 8.33 36.67 -4.27
C SER A 102 8.24 37.30 -5.66
N LEU A 103 8.86 36.71 -6.68
CA LEU A 103 8.94 37.31 -8.01
C LEU A 103 7.57 37.27 -8.70
N THR A 104 7.01 38.46 -8.95
CA THR A 104 5.66 38.63 -9.55
C THR A 104 5.70 38.96 -11.03
N ALA A 105 6.79 39.53 -11.53
CA ALA A 105 6.90 39.92 -12.94
C ALA A 105 8.35 40.02 -13.43
N ILE A 106 8.57 39.65 -14.68
CA ILE A 106 9.76 40.01 -15.45
C ILE A 106 9.32 40.92 -16.60
N ARG A 107 9.94 42.10 -16.71
CA ARG A 107 9.61 43.11 -17.73
C ARG A 107 10.75 43.23 -18.72
N VAL A 108 10.50 42.88 -19.97
CA VAL A 108 11.48 42.97 -21.04
C VAL A 108 11.25 44.22 -21.88
N SER A 109 12.31 44.97 -22.16
CA SER A 109 12.26 46.10 -23.09
C SER A 109 11.71 45.68 -24.46
N ALA A 110 10.81 46.49 -25.04
CA ALA A 110 10.25 46.23 -26.36
C ALA A 110 11.33 46.18 -27.48
N GLU A 111 12.46 46.86 -27.27
CA GLU A 111 13.63 46.87 -28.17
C GLU A 111 14.54 45.64 -27.99
N ASN A 112 14.33 44.77 -26.99
CA ASN A 112 15.14 43.57 -26.84
C ASN A 112 14.94 42.63 -28.03
N GLU A 113 16.04 42.14 -28.61
CA GLU A 113 16.03 41.31 -29.83
C GLU A 113 15.88 39.81 -29.56
N ARG A 114 15.99 39.37 -28.29
CA ARG A 114 16.06 37.94 -27.91
C ARG A 114 14.91 37.49 -27.02
N TYR A 115 14.43 38.37 -26.17
CA TYR A 115 13.42 38.09 -25.17
C TYR A 115 12.21 39.01 -25.35
N SER A 116 11.09 38.58 -24.79
CA SER A 116 9.91 39.40 -24.63
C SER A 116 9.19 39.04 -23.34
N SER A 117 8.31 39.91 -22.88
CA SER A 117 7.39 39.62 -21.78
C SER A 117 5.98 40.10 -22.11
N ASP A 118 4.98 39.43 -21.56
CA ASP A 118 3.58 39.85 -21.66
C ASP A 118 3.16 40.73 -20.47
N GLU A 119 1.86 41.03 -20.40
CA GLU A 119 1.27 41.83 -19.30
C GLU A 119 1.33 41.10 -17.95
N GLN A 120 1.26 39.76 -17.95
CA GLN A 120 1.44 38.93 -16.75
C GLN A 120 2.90 38.88 -16.29
N GLY A 121 3.86 39.33 -17.11
CA GLY A 121 5.28 39.34 -16.78
C GLY A 121 5.97 38.01 -17.05
N LEU A 122 5.40 37.18 -17.92
CA LEU A 122 5.98 35.91 -18.36
C LEU A 122 7.20 36.17 -19.24
N LEU A 123 8.32 35.50 -18.98
CA LEU A 123 9.51 35.62 -19.82
C LEU A 123 9.44 34.62 -20.98
N MET A 124 9.57 35.12 -22.20
CA MET A 124 9.52 34.33 -23.44
C MET A 124 10.69 34.71 -24.36
N ASN A 125 10.95 33.89 -25.38
CA ASN A 125 11.77 34.33 -26.50
C ASN A 125 11.10 35.49 -27.27
N LYS A 126 11.86 36.13 -28.17
CA LYS A 126 11.35 37.27 -28.94
C LYS A 126 10.17 36.90 -29.82
N GLU A 127 10.18 35.69 -30.38
CA GLU A 127 9.12 35.16 -31.24
C GLU A 127 7.88 34.73 -30.46
N GLN A 128 7.92 34.73 -29.12
CA GLN A 128 6.86 34.27 -28.22
C GLN A 128 6.40 32.83 -28.50
N SER A 129 7.30 31.99 -29.00
CA SER A 129 7.07 30.56 -29.25
C SER A 129 7.56 29.65 -28.12
N LEU A 130 8.47 30.14 -27.27
CA LEU A 130 9.02 29.43 -26.13
C LEU A 130 8.77 30.23 -24.85
N LEU A 131 8.07 29.62 -23.89
CA LEU A 131 7.99 30.14 -22.53
C LEU A 131 9.22 29.71 -21.75
N ILE A 132 9.99 30.69 -21.30
CA ILE A 132 11.27 30.51 -20.61
C ILE A 132 11.03 30.42 -19.11
N PHE A 133 10.21 31.31 -18.55
CA PHE A 133 9.99 31.38 -17.11
C PHE A 133 8.67 32.08 -16.74
N VAL A 134 7.98 31.52 -15.75
CA VAL A 134 6.80 32.08 -15.08
C VAL A 134 7.23 32.58 -13.70
N PRO A 135 7.02 33.87 -13.38
CA PRO A 135 7.24 34.39 -12.03
C PRO A 135 6.54 33.55 -10.95
N THR A 136 7.29 33.09 -9.95
CA THR A 136 6.82 32.08 -8.97
C THR A 136 5.72 32.60 -8.04
N ALA A 137 5.67 33.91 -7.81
CA ALA A 137 4.65 34.57 -6.98
C ALA A 137 3.37 34.91 -7.74
N LEU A 138 3.23 34.51 -9.02
CA LEU A 138 1.96 34.64 -9.71
C LEU A 138 0.88 33.84 -8.99
N THR A 139 -0.30 34.46 -8.88
CA THR A 139 -1.47 33.90 -8.20
C THR A 139 -2.65 33.89 -9.15
N GLY A 140 -3.59 32.96 -8.93
CA GLY A 140 -4.78 32.87 -9.76
C GLY A 140 -4.53 32.14 -11.07
N ASP A 141 -5.10 32.67 -12.15
CA ASP A 141 -5.12 32.00 -13.45
C ASP A 141 -3.90 32.39 -14.30
N LEU A 142 -3.14 31.39 -14.75
CA LEU A 142 -2.06 31.56 -15.72
C LEU A 142 -2.61 31.33 -17.13
N VAL A 143 -2.52 32.36 -17.98
CA VAL A 143 -2.83 32.22 -19.41
C VAL A 143 -1.54 32.22 -20.21
N ILE A 144 -1.13 31.07 -20.73
CA ILE A 144 0.01 30.97 -21.65
C ILE A 144 -0.46 31.43 -23.04
N PRO A 145 0.19 32.43 -23.66
CA PRO A 145 -0.23 32.96 -24.96
C PRO A 145 -0.31 31.88 -26.04
N MET A 146 -1.28 31.99 -26.96
CA MET A 146 -1.46 31.01 -28.05
C MET A 146 -0.25 30.88 -28.99
N SER A 147 0.63 31.89 -29.05
CA SER A 147 1.86 31.82 -29.84
C SER A 147 2.89 30.86 -29.25
N VAL A 148 2.83 30.57 -27.95
CA VAL A 148 3.75 29.70 -27.25
C VAL A 148 3.42 28.25 -27.58
N THR A 149 4.36 27.57 -28.23
CA THR A 149 4.24 26.16 -28.63
C THR A 149 5.08 25.23 -27.75
N GLN A 150 6.06 25.77 -27.03
CA GLN A 150 7.01 25.01 -26.22
C GLN A 150 7.25 25.63 -24.84
N LEU A 151 7.58 24.76 -23.89
CA LEU A 151 8.01 25.13 -22.54
C LEU A 151 9.49 24.81 -22.36
N GLN A 152 10.25 25.73 -21.81
CA GLN A 152 11.55 25.41 -21.24
C GLN A 152 11.36 24.50 -20.03
N LEU A 153 12.30 23.57 -19.81
CA LEU A 153 12.30 22.72 -18.62
C LEU A 153 12.30 23.60 -17.36
N GLY A 154 11.35 23.37 -16.45
CA GLY A 154 11.20 24.15 -15.23
C GLY A 154 10.55 25.54 -15.40
N ALA A 155 10.02 25.87 -16.59
CA ALA A 155 9.43 27.20 -16.83
C ALA A 155 8.29 27.58 -15.85
N ILE A 156 7.58 26.59 -15.29
CA ILE A 156 6.45 26.76 -14.36
C ILE A 156 6.79 26.10 -13.00
N GLU A 157 8.07 25.88 -12.72
CA GLU A 157 8.53 25.32 -11.45
C GLU A 157 8.24 26.29 -10.29
N ALA A 158 7.89 25.74 -9.12
CA ALA A 158 7.64 26.50 -7.89
C ALA A 158 6.48 27.53 -7.95
N CYS A 159 5.63 27.49 -8.98
CA CYS A 159 4.40 28.28 -9.05
C CYS A 159 3.28 27.67 -8.15
N HIS A 160 3.47 27.69 -6.83
CA HIS A 160 2.59 27.02 -5.86
C HIS A 160 1.21 27.67 -5.67
N SER A 161 1.05 28.92 -6.11
CA SER A 161 -0.18 29.71 -5.86
C SER A 161 -1.13 29.80 -7.05
N LEU A 162 -0.78 29.18 -8.19
CA LEU A 162 -1.66 29.13 -9.36
C LEU A 162 -2.90 28.28 -9.07
N THR A 163 -4.05 28.73 -9.57
CA THR A 163 -5.34 28.02 -9.46
C THR A 163 -5.77 27.40 -10.78
N SER A 164 -5.41 27.99 -11.92
CA SER A 164 -5.65 27.40 -13.23
C SER A 164 -4.53 27.69 -14.22
N ILE A 165 -4.40 26.83 -15.23
CA ILE A 165 -3.49 27.03 -16.38
C ILE A 165 -4.28 26.86 -17.67
N THR A 166 -4.22 27.86 -18.56
CA THR A 166 -4.73 27.77 -19.94
C THR A 166 -3.56 27.82 -20.91
N ALA A 167 -3.35 26.76 -21.68
CA ALA A 167 -2.21 26.61 -22.59
C ALA A 167 -2.65 26.00 -23.93
N LEU A 168 -3.36 26.80 -24.74
CA LEU A 168 -4.00 26.33 -25.97
C LEU A 168 -3.03 26.14 -27.15
N GLY A 169 -1.89 26.84 -27.15
CA GLY A 169 -0.90 26.79 -28.24
C GLY A 169 0.16 25.69 -28.11
N LEU A 170 0.26 25.03 -26.94
CA LEU A 170 1.34 24.07 -26.68
C LEU A 170 1.23 22.83 -27.55
N GLU A 171 2.34 22.46 -28.19
CA GLU A 171 2.44 21.25 -29.01
C GLU A 171 2.91 20.03 -28.20
N SER A 172 3.61 20.26 -27.10
CA SER A 172 4.14 19.21 -26.23
C SER A 172 4.27 19.68 -24.79
N LEU A 173 3.94 18.81 -23.84
CA LEU A 173 4.36 18.96 -22.44
C LEU A 173 5.64 18.15 -22.23
N VAL A 174 6.70 18.80 -21.75
CA VAL A 174 7.92 18.12 -21.32
C VAL A 174 7.68 17.32 -20.04
N ASP A 175 8.64 16.47 -19.68
CA ASP A 175 8.57 15.72 -18.43
C ASP A 175 8.42 16.68 -17.26
N TYR A 176 7.50 16.36 -16.35
CA TYR A 176 7.18 17.18 -15.17
C TYR A 176 6.75 18.63 -15.47
N ALA A 177 6.28 18.95 -16.69
CA ALA A 177 5.94 20.31 -17.12
C ALA A 177 5.04 21.10 -16.15
N PHE A 178 4.03 20.44 -15.58
CA PHE A 178 3.13 21.02 -14.57
C PHE A 178 3.24 20.28 -13.23
N SER A 179 4.36 19.62 -12.96
CA SER A 179 4.59 18.95 -11.69
C SER A 179 4.74 19.98 -10.59
N CYS A 180 3.66 20.28 -9.88
CA CYS A 180 3.65 21.33 -8.88
C CYS A 180 2.74 20.99 -7.69
N TYR A 181 3.24 21.31 -6.49
CA TYR A 181 2.51 21.25 -5.22
C TYR A 181 1.55 22.44 -5.07
N SER A 182 0.83 22.77 -6.12
CA SER A 182 0.07 24.00 -6.21
C SER A 182 -1.39 23.81 -5.84
N LYS A 183 -2.08 24.93 -5.61
CA LYS A 183 -3.55 25.00 -5.55
C LYS A 183 -4.21 24.81 -6.92
N LEU A 184 -3.49 24.28 -7.90
CA LEU A 184 -3.94 24.13 -9.27
C LEU A 184 -5.13 23.18 -9.33
N ASN A 185 -6.28 23.76 -9.66
CA ASN A 185 -7.55 23.07 -9.71
C ASN A 185 -7.97 22.75 -11.16
N SER A 186 -7.56 23.53 -12.15
CA SER A 186 -7.97 23.30 -13.55
C SER A 186 -6.84 23.53 -14.53
N ILE A 187 -6.75 22.67 -15.55
CA ILE A 187 -5.82 22.80 -16.67
C ILE A 187 -6.61 22.69 -17.98
N THR A 188 -6.42 23.66 -18.88
CA THR A 188 -7.02 23.67 -20.23
C THR A 188 -5.95 23.61 -21.30
N LEU A 189 -6.04 22.60 -22.18
CA LEU A 189 -5.07 22.30 -23.24
C LEU A 189 -5.74 22.32 -24.61
N GLY A 190 -5.02 22.80 -25.62
CA GLY A 190 -5.57 22.99 -26.97
C GLY A 190 -5.44 21.77 -27.89
N LYS A 191 -5.97 21.93 -29.11
CA LYS A 191 -5.92 20.89 -30.15
C LYS A 191 -4.53 20.63 -30.75
N GLU A 192 -3.60 21.56 -30.56
CA GLU A 192 -2.24 21.45 -31.08
C GLU A 192 -1.35 20.50 -30.26
N LEU A 193 -1.80 20.10 -29.06
CA LEU A 193 -1.05 19.23 -28.15
C LEU A 193 -0.92 17.81 -28.71
N LYS A 194 0.30 17.42 -29.07
CA LYS A 194 0.66 16.14 -29.70
C LYS A 194 1.26 15.13 -28.72
N SER A 195 1.89 15.60 -27.66
CA SER A 195 2.61 14.74 -26.72
C SER A 195 2.59 15.27 -25.29
N ILE A 196 2.56 14.33 -24.34
CA ILE A 196 2.59 14.60 -22.91
C ILE A 196 3.71 13.76 -22.32
N GLY A 197 4.71 14.45 -21.77
CA GLY A 197 5.88 13.86 -21.14
C GLY A 197 5.55 13.08 -19.87
N PHE A 198 6.58 12.41 -19.37
CA PHE A 198 6.54 11.64 -18.16
C PHE A 198 6.22 12.51 -16.94
N GLY A 199 5.27 12.08 -16.09
CA GLY A 199 4.93 12.79 -14.85
C GLY A 199 4.51 14.25 -15.06
N ALA A 200 4.03 14.64 -16.25
CA ALA A 200 3.69 16.03 -16.55
C ALA A 200 2.70 16.67 -15.57
N PHE A 201 1.87 15.84 -14.90
CA PHE A 201 0.90 16.23 -13.87
C PHE A 201 1.18 15.57 -12.50
N ALA A 202 2.42 15.12 -12.26
CA ALA A 202 2.80 14.52 -10.98
C ALA A 202 2.62 15.54 -9.85
N TYR A 203 2.22 15.07 -8.66
CA TYR A 203 2.07 15.91 -7.47
C TYR A 203 1.03 17.05 -7.56
N CYS A 204 0.20 17.10 -8.60
CA CYS A 204 -0.97 17.98 -8.65
C CYS A 204 -2.11 17.41 -7.78
N GLU A 205 -2.03 17.63 -6.46
CA GLU A 205 -2.91 17.06 -5.43
C GLU A 205 -4.31 17.70 -5.38
N HIS A 206 -4.45 18.91 -5.93
CA HIS A 206 -5.72 19.65 -5.97
C HIS A 206 -6.37 19.72 -7.35
N LEU A 207 -5.85 18.98 -8.34
CA LEU A 207 -6.31 19.06 -9.72
C LEU A 207 -7.73 18.51 -9.85
N GLY A 208 -8.72 19.40 -9.89
CA GLY A 208 -10.14 19.07 -9.96
C GLY A 208 -10.65 18.78 -11.37
N GLU A 209 -10.03 19.35 -12.40
CA GLU A 209 -10.45 19.15 -13.79
C GLU A 209 -9.28 19.29 -14.78
N ILE A 210 -9.32 18.49 -15.85
CA ILE A 210 -8.51 18.70 -17.05
C ILE A 210 -9.47 18.83 -18.23
N ILE A 211 -9.26 19.84 -19.05
CA ILE A 211 -10.00 20.09 -20.28
C ILE A 211 -9.03 19.99 -21.45
N ILE A 212 -9.38 19.17 -22.44
CA ILE A 212 -8.70 19.16 -23.73
C ILE A 212 -9.69 19.53 -24.82
N ASP A 213 -9.23 20.31 -25.79
CA ASP A 213 -10.03 20.65 -26.96
C ASP A 213 -10.60 19.37 -27.62
N SER A 214 -11.91 19.37 -27.89
CA SER A 214 -12.60 18.24 -28.53
C SER A 214 -12.04 17.88 -29.91
N GLU A 215 -11.45 18.86 -30.61
CA GLU A 215 -10.79 18.68 -31.90
C GLU A 215 -9.36 18.11 -31.78
N ASN A 216 -8.81 17.95 -30.56
CA ASN A 216 -7.49 17.35 -30.38
C ASN A 216 -7.49 15.91 -30.92
N PRO A 217 -6.58 15.54 -31.86
CA PRO A 217 -6.58 14.23 -32.48
C PRO A 217 -5.76 13.17 -31.71
N TRP A 218 -5.04 13.55 -30.64
CA TRP A 218 -4.17 12.66 -29.86
C TRP A 218 -4.73 12.34 -28.47
N PHE A 219 -5.51 13.24 -27.89
CA PHE A 219 -6.02 13.12 -26.52
C PHE A 219 -7.51 13.47 -26.43
N CYS A 220 -8.16 12.96 -25.39
CA CYS A 220 -9.52 13.33 -25.01
C CYS A 220 -9.70 13.28 -23.50
N THR A 221 -10.74 13.94 -23.01
CA THR A 221 -11.20 13.83 -21.63
C THR A 221 -12.58 13.20 -21.57
N ASP A 222 -12.87 12.46 -20.51
CA ASP A 222 -14.23 12.01 -20.21
C ASP A 222 -15.05 13.09 -19.50
N GLU A 223 -16.27 12.74 -19.10
CA GLU A 223 -17.21 13.64 -18.42
C GLU A 223 -16.76 14.11 -17.03
N PHE A 224 -15.72 13.48 -16.46
CA PHE A 224 -15.13 13.85 -15.17
C PHE A 224 -13.76 14.54 -15.33
N GLY A 225 -13.35 14.85 -16.57
CA GLY A 225 -12.07 15.47 -16.87
C GLY A 225 -10.88 14.51 -16.76
N ALA A 226 -11.09 13.19 -16.69
CA ALA A 226 -9.97 12.25 -16.78
C ALA A 226 -9.42 12.24 -18.20
N LEU A 227 -8.10 12.34 -18.31
CA LEU A 227 -7.35 12.50 -19.55
C LEU A 227 -6.86 11.15 -20.06
N TYR A 228 -7.09 10.90 -21.34
CA TYR A 228 -6.73 9.67 -22.05
C TYR A 228 -6.07 9.96 -23.40
N SER A 229 -5.48 8.93 -24.01
CA SER A 229 -5.28 8.89 -25.45
C SER A 229 -6.62 9.01 -26.20
N LYS A 230 -6.60 9.51 -27.44
CA LYS A 230 -7.82 9.74 -28.25
C LYS A 230 -8.67 8.49 -28.44
N ASP A 231 -8.03 7.32 -28.49
CA ASP A 231 -8.67 6.02 -28.63
C ASP A 231 -9.13 5.40 -27.29
N MET A 232 -8.95 6.11 -26.17
CA MET A 232 -9.31 5.69 -24.81
C MET A 232 -8.62 4.39 -24.35
N THR A 233 -7.42 4.10 -24.87
CA THR A 233 -6.63 2.90 -24.51
C THR A 233 -5.53 3.16 -23.48
N GLU A 234 -5.07 4.40 -23.34
CA GLU A 234 -4.07 4.83 -22.34
C GLU A 234 -4.69 5.87 -21.39
N LEU A 235 -4.74 5.57 -20.09
CA LEU A 235 -5.12 6.53 -19.06
C LEU A 235 -3.90 7.34 -18.62
N ILE A 236 -3.98 8.66 -18.77
CA ILE A 236 -2.87 9.59 -18.55
C ILE A 236 -2.98 10.24 -17.17
N ARG A 237 -4.14 10.79 -16.82
CA ARG A 237 -4.36 11.45 -15.52
C ARG A 237 -5.85 11.51 -15.18
N VAL A 238 -6.20 11.14 -13.96
CA VAL A 238 -7.52 11.32 -13.36
C VAL A 238 -7.43 12.50 -12.39
N PRO A 239 -8.31 13.51 -12.52
CA PRO A 239 -8.43 14.57 -11.52
C PRO A 239 -8.72 14.02 -10.12
N THR A 240 -8.29 14.73 -9.08
CA THR A 240 -8.52 14.32 -7.69
C THR A 240 -9.97 14.50 -7.24
N ALA A 241 -10.73 15.37 -7.92
CA ALA A 241 -12.13 15.67 -7.65
C ALA A 241 -13.15 14.71 -8.31
N VAL A 242 -12.71 13.58 -8.91
CA VAL A 242 -13.64 12.58 -9.46
C VAL A 242 -14.56 12.00 -8.39
N PRO A 243 -15.81 11.62 -8.72
CA PRO A 243 -16.73 11.05 -7.74
C PRO A 243 -16.28 9.64 -7.30
N ALA A 244 -16.73 9.21 -6.12
CA ALA A 244 -16.48 7.85 -5.61
C ALA A 244 -17.00 6.71 -6.52
N SER A 245 -17.94 7.03 -7.41
CA SER A 245 -18.50 6.13 -8.42
C SER A 245 -17.68 6.05 -9.71
N TYR A 246 -16.63 6.86 -9.88
CA TYR A 246 -15.78 6.83 -11.06
C TYR A 246 -15.19 5.43 -11.29
N ARG A 247 -15.11 5.02 -12.56
CA ARG A 247 -14.56 3.74 -12.99
C ARG A 247 -13.64 3.97 -14.18
N ILE A 248 -12.50 3.28 -14.18
CA ILE A 248 -11.61 3.26 -15.33
C ILE A 248 -12.31 2.45 -16.44
N PRO A 249 -12.45 2.99 -17.67
CA PRO A 249 -13.11 2.28 -18.77
C PRO A 249 -12.39 0.97 -19.13
N GLU A 250 -13.16 -0.05 -19.51
CA GLU A 250 -12.61 -1.37 -19.93
C GLU A 250 -11.79 -1.31 -21.24
N SER A 251 -11.90 -0.22 -22.01
CA SER A 251 -11.06 0.03 -23.18
C SER A 251 -9.59 0.32 -22.82
N VAL A 252 -9.32 0.72 -21.57
CA VAL A 252 -7.98 1.07 -21.12
C VAL A 252 -7.15 -0.19 -20.97
N THR A 253 -6.02 -0.23 -21.67
CA THR A 253 -5.03 -1.32 -21.63
C THR A 253 -3.69 -0.87 -21.07
N LYS A 254 -3.47 0.45 -20.96
CA LYS A 254 -2.26 1.05 -20.43
C LYS A 254 -2.58 2.14 -19.42
N LEU A 255 -1.89 2.11 -18.29
CA LEU A 255 -1.92 3.17 -17.28
C LEU A 255 -0.58 3.91 -17.35
N ARG A 256 -0.58 5.23 -17.15
CA ARG A 256 0.65 5.99 -16.91
C ARG A 256 0.97 6.06 -15.42
N GLU A 257 2.23 6.31 -15.11
CA GLU A 257 2.64 6.67 -13.75
C GLU A 257 1.83 7.87 -13.27
N TYR A 258 1.49 7.87 -11.98
CA TYR A 258 0.67 8.91 -11.34
C TYR A 258 -0.76 9.08 -11.89
N ALA A 259 -1.26 8.18 -12.75
CA ALA A 259 -2.55 8.39 -13.43
C ALA A 259 -3.69 8.65 -12.43
N CYS A 260 -3.81 7.86 -11.36
CA CYS A 260 -4.80 8.09 -10.29
C CYS A 260 -4.15 8.54 -8.96
N TYR A 261 -3.03 9.25 -9.03
CA TYR A 261 -2.34 9.81 -7.87
C TYR A 261 -3.25 10.78 -7.09
N TYR A 262 -3.32 10.61 -5.77
CA TYR A 262 -4.08 11.49 -4.86
C TYR A 262 -5.60 11.56 -5.16
N CYS A 263 -6.15 10.54 -5.82
CA CYS A 263 -7.60 10.45 -6.06
C CYS A 263 -8.32 9.97 -4.79
N GLU A 264 -8.37 10.83 -3.76
CA GLU A 264 -8.88 10.50 -2.42
C GLU A 264 -10.36 10.11 -2.41
N ASN A 265 -11.16 10.62 -3.35
CA ASN A 265 -12.58 10.31 -3.42
C ASN A 265 -12.88 8.88 -3.92
N LEU A 266 -11.91 8.18 -4.54
CA LEU A 266 -12.12 6.84 -5.06
C LEU A 266 -12.31 5.84 -3.91
N SER A 267 -13.54 5.34 -3.78
CA SER A 267 -13.88 4.31 -2.78
C SER A 267 -13.62 2.89 -3.25
N PHE A 268 -13.63 2.67 -4.57
CA PHE A 268 -13.47 1.36 -5.20
C PHE A 268 -12.71 1.52 -6.51
N ILE A 269 -11.70 0.67 -6.72
CA ILE A 269 -10.89 0.66 -7.94
C ILE A 269 -11.00 -0.74 -8.56
N ARG A 270 -11.44 -0.83 -9.80
CA ARG A 270 -11.32 -2.03 -10.63
C ARG A 270 -10.36 -1.72 -11.76
N VAL A 271 -9.23 -2.42 -11.78
CA VAL A 271 -8.28 -2.31 -12.89
C VAL A 271 -8.87 -3.08 -14.09
N PRO A 272 -8.95 -2.47 -15.29
CA PRO A 272 -9.49 -3.12 -16.49
C PRO A 272 -8.73 -4.40 -16.88
N ASP A 273 -9.46 -5.37 -17.43
CA ASP A 273 -8.89 -6.69 -17.76
C ASP A 273 -7.78 -6.63 -18.83
N GLY A 274 -7.72 -5.55 -19.62
CA GLY A 274 -6.68 -5.31 -20.63
C GLY A 274 -5.34 -4.80 -20.08
N VAL A 275 -5.27 -4.38 -18.81
CA VAL A 275 -4.06 -3.79 -18.21
C VAL A 275 -3.06 -4.88 -17.81
N THR A 276 -1.81 -4.75 -18.24
CA THR A 276 -0.76 -5.75 -17.94
C THR A 276 0.23 -5.32 -16.85
N GLU A 277 0.23 -4.05 -16.46
CA GLU A 277 1.18 -3.47 -15.52
C GLU A 277 0.51 -2.37 -14.72
N LEU A 278 0.80 -2.32 -13.41
CA LEU A 278 0.52 -1.15 -12.59
C LEU A 278 1.80 -0.35 -12.41
N PRO A 279 1.94 0.82 -13.07
CA PRO A 279 3.18 1.56 -13.02
C PRO A 279 3.33 2.32 -11.68
N THR A 280 4.49 2.95 -11.48
CA THR A 280 4.85 3.68 -10.26
C THR A 280 3.76 4.69 -9.85
N GLU A 281 3.41 4.68 -8.56
CA GLU A 281 2.49 5.62 -7.92
C GLU A 281 1.09 5.75 -8.58
N VAL A 282 0.68 4.78 -9.42
CA VAL A 282 -0.58 4.87 -10.19
C VAL A 282 -1.83 5.01 -9.32
N PHE A 283 -1.96 4.28 -8.22
CA PHE A 283 -3.04 4.41 -7.23
C PHE A 283 -2.54 4.89 -5.87
N SER A 284 -1.40 5.59 -5.85
CA SER A 284 -0.85 6.16 -4.62
C SER A 284 -1.78 7.24 -4.06
N PHE A 285 -1.87 7.25 -2.72
CA PHE A 285 -2.62 8.22 -1.93
C PHE A 285 -4.12 8.27 -2.26
N THR A 286 -4.69 7.11 -2.62
CA THR A 286 -6.15 6.91 -2.70
C THR A 286 -6.72 6.50 -1.33
N PHE A 287 -8.03 6.70 -1.10
CA PHE A 287 -8.76 6.16 0.06
C PHE A 287 -9.63 4.95 -0.31
N ALA A 288 -9.22 4.19 -1.33
CA ALA A 288 -9.97 3.04 -1.80
C ALA A 288 -10.17 2.02 -0.68
N LYS A 289 -11.42 1.61 -0.46
CA LYS A 289 -11.78 0.51 0.45
C LYS A 289 -11.37 -0.82 -0.17
N SER A 290 -11.60 -0.96 -1.47
CA SER A 290 -11.30 -2.18 -2.21
C SER A 290 -10.67 -1.87 -3.57
N ILE A 291 -9.67 -2.66 -3.94
CA ILE A 291 -8.96 -2.60 -5.23
C ILE A 291 -8.99 -4.00 -5.86
N VAL A 292 -9.46 -4.13 -7.10
CA VAL A 292 -9.49 -5.40 -7.84
C VAL A 292 -8.46 -5.35 -8.96
N ILE A 293 -7.54 -6.31 -8.93
CA ILE A 293 -6.43 -6.49 -9.86
C ILE A 293 -6.71 -7.74 -10.73
N PRO A 294 -6.88 -7.58 -12.06
CA PRO A 294 -7.17 -8.69 -12.95
C PRO A 294 -5.94 -9.58 -13.14
N SER A 295 -6.17 -10.80 -13.62
CA SER A 295 -5.12 -11.81 -13.83
C SER A 295 -4.13 -11.46 -14.95
N SER A 296 -4.44 -10.43 -15.75
CA SER A 296 -3.59 -9.91 -16.82
C SER A 296 -2.41 -9.08 -16.31
N VAL A 297 -2.50 -8.51 -15.10
CA VAL A 297 -1.42 -7.72 -14.48
C VAL A 297 -0.26 -8.65 -14.10
N LYS A 298 0.95 -8.30 -14.54
CA LYS A 298 2.17 -9.09 -14.35
C LYS A 298 3.20 -8.43 -13.46
N THR A 299 3.17 -7.10 -13.38
CA THR A 299 4.15 -6.29 -12.64
C THR A 299 3.45 -5.19 -11.85
N LEU A 300 4.00 -4.90 -10.67
CA LEU A 300 3.61 -3.77 -9.83
C LEU A 300 4.82 -2.85 -9.63
N GLY A 301 4.67 -1.60 -10.00
CA GLY A 301 5.66 -0.55 -9.82
C GLY A 301 5.78 -0.10 -8.38
N GLU A 302 6.79 0.74 -8.10
CA GLU A 302 6.97 1.34 -6.79
C GLU A 302 5.73 2.16 -6.40
N PHE A 303 5.23 1.95 -5.19
CA PHE A 303 4.09 2.63 -4.58
C PHE A 303 2.79 2.56 -5.40
N SER A 304 2.65 1.60 -6.33
CA SER A 304 1.51 1.52 -7.22
C SER A 304 0.16 1.36 -6.50
N LEU A 305 0.17 0.82 -5.27
CA LEU A 305 -1.00 0.50 -4.44
C LEU A 305 -0.87 1.05 -3.01
N ARG A 306 -0.13 2.14 -2.83
CA ARG A 306 0.01 2.82 -1.53
C ARG A 306 -1.21 3.68 -1.21
N THR A 307 -2.21 3.14 -0.53
CA THR A 307 -3.41 3.88 -0.07
C THR A 307 -3.18 4.67 1.24
N HIS A 308 -4.01 5.67 1.53
CA HIS A 308 -4.04 6.36 2.84
C HIS A 308 -4.95 5.67 3.88
N ARG A 309 -5.66 4.62 3.47
CA ARG A 309 -6.61 3.89 4.32
C ARG A 309 -5.98 2.59 4.82
N ASN A 310 -5.83 2.46 6.14
CA ASN A 310 -5.53 1.17 6.76
C ASN A 310 -6.70 0.19 6.50
N GLY A 311 -6.41 -1.09 6.27
CA GLY A 311 -7.42 -2.09 5.96
C GLY A 311 -8.02 -2.01 4.56
N THR A 312 -7.32 -1.42 3.57
CA THR A 312 -7.73 -1.58 2.15
C THR A 312 -7.69 -3.07 1.76
N ALA A 313 -8.76 -3.56 1.15
CA ALA A 313 -8.86 -4.91 0.62
C ALA A 313 -8.37 -4.96 -0.84
N ILE A 314 -7.34 -5.75 -1.12
CA ILE A 314 -6.75 -5.90 -2.47
C ILE A 314 -7.08 -7.28 -3.00
N TYR A 315 -7.81 -7.38 -4.09
CA TYR A 315 -8.24 -8.62 -4.70
C TYR A 315 -7.40 -8.93 -5.93
N PHE A 316 -6.66 -10.03 -5.92
CA PHE A 316 -5.97 -10.56 -7.10
C PHE A 316 -6.81 -11.68 -7.72
N CYS A 317 -7.26 -11.44 -8.96
CA CYS A 317 -8.04 -12.40 -9.74
C CYS A 317 -7.21 -13.59 -10.27
N GLY A 318 -5.88 -13.55 -10.17
CA GLY A 318 -5.00 -14.59 -10.68
C GLY A 318 -3.69 -14.64 -9.90
N LYS A 319 -2.60 -15.00 -10.58
CA LYS A 319 -1.26 -15.00 -9.99
C LYS A 319 -0.93 -13.62 -9.41
N ILE A 320 -0.40 -13.60 -8.19
CA ILE A 320 0.09 -12.35 -7.58
C ILE A 320 1.32 -11.90 -8.39
N PRO A 321 1.30 -10.66 -8.93
CA PRO A 321 2.39 -10.13 -9.74
C PRO A 321 3.74 -10.09 -9.00
N GLU A 322 4.82 -10.04 -9.77
CA GLU A 322 6.16 -9.82 -9.21
C GLU A 322 6.36 -8.33 -8.87
N PHE A 323 7.03 -8.06 -7.73
CA PHE A 323 7.39 -6.72 -7.26
C PHE A 323 8.67 -6.80 -6.40
N GLU A 324 9.41 -5.70 -6.30
CA GLU A 324 10.72 -5.68 -5.63
C GLU A 324 10.63 -5.73 -4.10
N TRP A 325 9.73 -4.94 -3.50
CA TRP A 325 9.56 -4.88 -2.05
C TRP A 325 8.14 -4.46 -1.65
N TRP A 326 7.50 -5.24 -0.77
CA TRP A 326 6.09 -5.04 -0.40
C TRP A 326 5.81 -3.66 0.18
N GLY A 327 6.65 -3.20 1.11
CA GLY A 327 6.44 -1.93 1.82
C GLY A 327 6.66 -0.69 0.94
N THR A 328 7.25 -0.85 -0.25
CA THR A 328 7.29 0.22 -1.25
C THR A 328 6.13 0.12 -2.20
N THR A 329 5.45 -1.01 -2.37
CA THR A 329 4.40 -1.15 -3.38
C THR A 329 3.00 -0.91 -2.80
N ILE A 330 2.75 -1.38 -1.56
CA ILE A 330 1.42 -1.39 -0.92
C ILE A 330 1.50 -0.77 0.49
N THR A 331 0.42 -0.17 0.94
CA THR A 331 0.32 0.38 2.31
C THR A 331 0.31 -0.73 3.37
N THR A 332 0.99 -0.47 4.48
CA THR A 332 0.99 -1.36 5.65
C THR A 332 -0.44 -1.53 6.17
N GLU A 333 -0.85 -2.74 6.55
CA GLU A 333 -2.20 -3.09 7.04
C GLU A 333 -3.29 -3.30 5.97
N CYS A 334 -2.95 -3.58 4.72
CA CYS A 334 -3.92 -4.10 3.74
C CYS A 334 -4.24 -5.58 3.98
N VAL A 335 -5.44 -6.00 3.55
CA VAL A 335 -5.83 -7.42 3.45
C VAL A 335 -5.82 -7.83 1.99
N VAL A 336 -5.10 -8.89 1.66
CA VAL A 336 -4.97 -9.42 0.30
C VAL A 336 -5.90 -10.61 0.11
N PHE A 337 -6.79 -10.47 -0.86
CA PHE A 337 -7.70 -11.50 -1.32
C PHE A 337 -7.13 -12.16 -2.57
N TYR A 338 -6.96 -13.49 -2.58
CA TYR A 338 -6.40 -14.23 -3.72
C TYR A 338 -7.40 -15.25 -4.27
N ALA A 339 -7.58 -15.28 -5.59
CA ALA A 339 -8.47 -16.27 -6.21
C ALA A 339 -7.80 -17.62 -6.49
N GLU A 340 -6.57 -17.61 -7.01
CA GLU A 340 -5.92 -18.81 -7.57
C GLU A 340 -4.50 -19.07 -7.05
N ASP A 341 -3.83 -18.07 -6.44
CA ASP A 341 -2.41 -18.13 -6.09
C ASP A 341 -2.16 -18.18 -4.58
N GLU A 342 -2.60 -19.28 -3.96
CA GLU A 342 -2.40 -19.52 -2.52
C GLU A 342 -0.91 -19.50 -2.15
N ALA A 343 -0.03 -20.03 -3.01
CA ALA A 343 1.40 -20.06 -2.76
C ALA A 343 2.01 -18.65 -2.73
N GLY A 344 1.71 -17.81 -3.71
CA GLY A 344 2.14 -16.41 -3.70
C GLY A 344 1.60 -15.65 -2.50
N ALA A 345 0.33 -15.87 -2.14
CA ALA A 345 -0.28 -15.22 -0.98
C ALA A 345 0.40 -15.63 0.33
N LEU A 346 0.65 -16.93 0.51
CA LEU A 346 1.38 -17.46 1.67
C LEU A 346 2.79 -16.85 1.79
N ASP A 347 3.44 -16.57 0.66
CA ASP A 347 4.76 -15.94 0.64
C ASP A 347 4.69 -14.48 1.09
N LEU A 348 3.60 -13.77 0.79
CA LEU A 348 3.36 -12.42 1.34
C LEU A 348 3.14 -12.46 2.85
N LEU A 349 2.31 -13.39 3.33
CA LEU A 349 2.05 -13.55 4.76
C LEU A 349 3.33 -13.88 5.52
N TYR A 350 4.11 -14.85 5.01
CA TYR A 350 5.34 -15.31 5.64
C TYR A 350 6.46 -14.26 5.59
N ASN A 351 6.74 -13.65 4.44
CA ASN A 351 7.91 -12.76 4.32
C ASN A 351 7.61 -11.30 4.69
N HIS A 352 6.34 -10.89 4.67
CA HIS A 352 5.96 -9.48 4.79
C HIS A 352 4.85 -9.22 5.82
N GLY A 353 4.35 -10.27 6.49
CA GLY A 353 3.30 -10.14 7.51
C GLY A 353 1.96 -9.63 6.95
N VAL A 354 1.76 -9.80 5.64
CA VAL A 354 0.57 -9.33 4.94
C VAL A 354 -0.59 -10.25 5.25
N LEU A 355 -1.71 -9.66 5.64
CA LEU A 355 -2.93 -10.42 5.90
C LEU A 355 -3.49 -10.96 4.59
N ILE A 356 -3.84 -12.24 4.54
CA ILE A 356 -4.32 -12.91 3.32
C ILE A 356 -5.62 -13.68 3.55
N ALA A 357 -6.48 -13.73 2.53
CA ALA A 357 -7.66 -14.58 2.49
C ALA A 357 -7.92 -15.05 1.05
N PRO A 358 -8.40 -16.29 0.82
CA PRO A 358 -8.86 -16.70 -0.49
C PRO A 358 -10.14 -15.94 -0.85
N TRP A 359 -10.39 -15.88 -2.15
CA TRP A 359 -11.50 -15.16 -2.72
C TRP A 359 -12.21 -16.04 -3.74
N ASP A 360 -13.54 -16.10 -3.64
CA ASP A 360 -14.36 -16.93 -4.52
C ASP A 360 -14.49 -16.39 -5.96
N GLY A 361 -13.94 -15.20 -6.22
CA GLY A 361 -14.02 -14.52 -7.51
C GLY A 361 -15.42 -14.00 -7.86
N LYS A 362 -16.42 -14.16 -7.00
CA LYS A 362 -17.83 -13.85 -7.30
C LYS A 362 -18.26 -12.48 -6.81
N HIS A 363 -17.75 -12.04 -5.67
CA HIS A 363 -18.17 -10.78 -5.06
C HIS A 363 -17.04 -10.10 -4.29
N ILE A 364 -17.07 -8.78 -4.23
CA ILE A 364 -16.16 -8.00 -3.39
C ILE A 364 -16.75 -7.97 -2.00
N HIS A 365 -15.94 -8.23 -0.98
CA HIS A 365 -16.41 -8.15 0.39
C HIS A 365 -16.71 -6.69 0.75
N SER A 366 -17.97 -6.42 1.04
CA SER A 366 -18.43 -5.20 1.68
C SER A 366 -18.54 -5.46 3.18
N PHE A 367 -17.79 -4.72 3.98
CA PHE A 367 -17.77 -4.89 5.42
C PHE A 367 -18.67 -3.89 6.14
N HIS A 368 -19.44 -4.35 7.11
CA HIS A 368 -20.14 -3.52 8.09
C HIS A 368 -19.76 -3.91 9.52
N TRP A 369 -19.80 -2.92 10.39
CA TRP A 369 -19.40 -3.09 11.78
C TRP A 369 -20.47 -3.80 12.60
N GLU A 370 -20.09 -4.89 13.26
CA GLU A 370 -20.90 -5.57 14.27
C GLU A 370 -20.10 -5.80 15.55
N THR A 371 -20.81 -5.74 16.68
CA THR A 371 -20.27 -6.08 17.99
C THR A 371 -21.12 -7.13 18.67
N SER A 372 -20.48 -8.15 19.24
CA SER A 372 -21.14 -9.16 20.06
C SER A 372 -20.61 -9.14 21.49
N GLU A 373 -21.50 -9.11 22.49
CA GLU A 373 -21.07 -9.32 23.88
C GLU A 373 -20.45 -10.71 24.07
N PRO A 374 -19.40 -10.83 24.91
CA PRO A 374 -18.81 -12.14 25.16
C PRO A 374 -19.81 -13.01 25.92
N THR A 375 -20.03 -14.22 25.42
CA THR A 375 -20.72 -15.30 26.12
C THR A 375 -19.71 -16.24 26.76
N CYS A 376 -20.17 -17.32 27.41
CA CYS A 376 -19.27 -18.32 27.96
C CYS A 376 -18.66 -19.26 26.89
N THR A 377 -19.20 -19.26 25.68
CA THR A 377 -18.74 -20.08 24.55
C THR A 377 -18.18 -19.23 23.40
N LYS A 378 -18.48 -17.93 23.37
CA LYS A 378 -18.04 -17.00 22.33
C LYS A 378 -17.34 -15.77 22.95
N PRO A 379 -16.10 -15.48 22.56
CA PRO A 379 -15.40 -14.26 22.96
C PRO A 379 -16.12 -12.97 22.50
N TYR A 380 -15.69 -11.81 23.01
CA TYR A 380 -16.16 -10.52 22.52
C TYR A 380 -15.46 -10.25 21.20
N PHE A 381 -16.23 -9.88 20.19
CA PHE A 381 -15.69 -9.56 18.89
C PHE A 381 -16.28 -8.26 18.40
N SER A 382 -15.41 -7.38 17.94
CA SER A 382 -15.73 -6.43 16.90
C SER A 382 -15.31 -7.03 15.58
N TYR A 383 -16.23 -7.11 14.63
CA TYR A 383 -15.92 -7.60 13.31
C TYR A 383 -16.55 -6.74 12.22
N ASP A 384 -15.81 -6.67 11.14
CA ASP A 384 -16.24 -6.15 9.86
C ASP A 384 -16.82 -7.35 9.10
N LEU A 385 -18.16 -7.48 9.03
CA LEU A 385 -18.86 -8.61 8.42
C LEU A 385 -19.20 -8.32 6.96
N CYS A 386 -19.04 -9.32 6.09
CA CYS A 386 -19.60 -9.34 4.76
C CYS A 386 -20.87 -10.20 4.72
N GLU A 387 -21.83 -9.85 3.84
CA GLU A 387 -23.07 -10.61 3.65
C GLU A 387 -22.86 -12.10 3.32
N CYS A 388 -21.69 -12.48 2.78
CA CYS A 388 -21.33 -13.88 2.56
C CYS A 388 -20.90 -14.64 3.83
N GLY A 389 -20.84 -13.97 4.98
CA GLY A 389 -20.38 -14.51 6.26
C GLY A 389 -18.87 -14.37 6.50
N PHE A 390 -18.10 -13.85 5.54
CA PHE A 390 -16.68 -13.54 5.75
C PHE A 390 -16.55 -12.33 6.69
N TYR A 391 -15.60 -12.36 7.64
CA TYR A 391 -15.40 -11.25 8.56
C TYR A 391 -13.92 -10.94 8.83
N LEU A 392 -13.61 -9.67 9.10
CA LEU A 392 -12.34 -9.24 9.66
C LEU A 392 -12.50 -8.97 11.16
N ARG A 393 -11.54 -9.40 11.98
CA ARG A 393 -11.63 -9.30 13.45
C ARG A 393 -10.67 -8.25 13.97
N GLU A 394 -11.15 -7.36 14.84
CA GLU A 394 -10.35 -6.24 15.36
C GLU A 394 -10.03 -6.29 16.87
N SER A 395 -10.43 -7.31 17.62
CA SER A 395 -10.09 -7.37 19.06
C SER A 395 -10.08 -8.76 19.69
N ASP A 396 -9.18 -8.93 20.67
CA ASP A 396 -9.02 -10.11 21.53
C ASP A 396 -9.54 -9.87 22.94
N ASN A 397 -10.69 -10.46 23.26
CA ASN A 397 -11.16 -10.63 24.63
C ASN A 397 -11.69 -12.05 24.75
N LEU A 398 -11.08 -12.87 25.62
CA LEU A 398 -11.48 -14.26 25.88
C LEU A 398 -12.99 -14.37 26.19
N ALA A 399 -13.60 -15.51 25.82
CA ALA A 399 -14.95 -15.85 26.27
C ALA A 399 -15.06 -15.68 27.78
N LYS A 400 -16.23 -15.25 28.28
CA LYS A 400 -16.50 -15.24 29.72
C LYS A 400 -16.27 -16.66 30.24
N SER A 401 -15.70 -16.83 31.42
CA SER A 401 -15.62 -18.18 31.99
C SER A 401 -17.03 -18.73 32.23
N HIS A 402 -17.23 -20.04 32.00
CA HIS A 402 -18.45 -20.69 32.44
C HIS A 402 -18.66 -20.49 33.94
N LEU A 403 -19.88 -20.10 34.32
CA LEU A 403 -20.31 -19.98 35.72
C LEU A 403 -21.16 -21.18 36.09
N PHE A 404 -20.55 -22.22 36.66
CA PHE A 404 -21.26 -23.46 37.03
C PHE A 404 -21.98 -23.32 38.37
N TYR A 405 -23.27 -23.70 38.40
CA TYR A 405 -24.11 -23.80 39.59
C TYR A 405 -24.91 -25.10 39.50
N GLU A 406 -24.93 -25.90 40.58
CA GLU A 406 -25.61 -27.22 40.63
C GLU A 406 -25.24 -28.19 39.49
N GLY A 407 -24.01 -28.08 38.94
CA GLY A 407 -23.50 -28.99 37.92
C GLY A 407 -23.82 -28.58 36.47
N GLU A 408 -24.38 -27.40 36.24
CA GLU A 408 -24.61 -26.83 34.90
C GLU A 408 -24.16 -25.36 34.85
N CYS A 409 -23.78 -24.88 33.65
CA CYS A 409 -23.43 -23.49 33.44
C CYS A 409 -24.68 -22.63 33.51
N SER A 410 -24.74 -21.73 34.48
CA SER A 410 -25.83 -20.77 34.67
C SER A 410 -26.04 -19.80 33.51
N ILE A 411 -25.12 -19.76 32.53
CA ILE A 411 -25.20 -18.90 31.34
C ILE A 411 -25.68 -19.69 30.12
N CYS A 412 -25.10 -20.86 29.82
CA CYS A 412 -25.41 -21.63 28.59
C CYS A 412 -26.04 -23.00 28.82
N GLY A 413 -26.21 -23.44 30.07
CA GLY A 413 -26.81 -24.73 30.41
C GLY A 413 -25.92 -25.95 30.16
N THR A 414 -24.68 -25.78 29.67
CA THR A 414 -23.77 -26.94 29.50
C THR A 414 -23.42 -27.55 30.86
N ALA A 415 -23.36 -28.87 30.95
CA ALA A 415 -22.98 -29.56 32.19
C ALA A 415 -21.56 -29.17 32.61
N ASP A 416 -21.28 -29.13 33.92
CA ASP A 416 -19.95 -28.85 34.46
C ASP A 416 -18.98 -29.96 34.05
N PRO A 417 -18.07 -29.71 33.10
CA PRO A 417 -17.20 -30.74 32.60
C PRO A 417 -16.22 -31.20 33.70
N LYS A 418 -15.94 -30.37 34.73
CA LYS A 418 -15.02 -30.74 35.81
C LYS A 418 -15.47 -31.98 36.58
N LEU A 419 -16.76 -32.31 36.56
CA LEU A 419 -17.29 -33.51 37.21
C LEU A 419 -16.75 -34.79 36.55
N ALA A 420 -16.66 -34.83 35.22
CA ALA A 420 -16.09 -35.98 34.51
C ALA A 420 -14.57 -36.12 34.76
N ALA A 421 -13.87 -35.01 35.00
CA ALA A 421 -12.44 -35.02 35.35
C ALA A 421 -12.15 -35.69 36.72
N THR A 422 -13.14 -35.78 37.62
CA THR A 422 -12.96 -36.43 38.94
C THR A 422 -12.71 -37.94 38.87
N ALA A 423 -12.94 -38.55 37.70
CA ALA A 423 -12.57 -39.94 37.44
C ALA A 423 -11.05 -40.18 37.45
N PHE A 424 -10.23 -39.12 37.40
CA PHE A 424 -8.76 -39.20 37.34
C PHE A 424 -8.12 -38.60 38.59
N SER A 425 -7.26 -39.39 39.24
CA SER A 425 -6.58 -39.01 40.48
C SER A 425 -5.47 -37.97 40.30
N ASP A 426 -4.95 -37.85 39.08
CA ASP A 426 -3.89 -36.94 38.67
C ASP A 426 -4.42 -35.63 38.04
N VAL A 427 -5.73 -35.40 38.09
CA VAL A 427 -6.38 -34.17 37.62
C VAL A 427 -7.10 -33.48 38.79
N THR A 428 -6.51 -32.39 39.30
CA THR A 428 -7.15 -31.60 40.36
C THR A 428 -8.16 -30.62 39.77
N GLN A 429 -9.30 -30.38 40.43
CA GLN A 429 -10.35 -29.47 39.94
C GLN A 429 -9.92 -28.00 39.81
N GLU A 430 -8.81 -27.64 40.47
CA GLU A 430 -8.18 -26.31 40.41
C GLU A 430 -7.21 -26.17 39.23
N SER A 431 -6.82 -27.28 38.59
CA SER A 431 -5.95 -27.25 37.42
C SER A 431 -6.61 -26.49 36.27
N TRP A 432 -5.83 -25.67 35.58
CA TRP A 432 -6.31 -24.84 34.46
C TRP A 432 -6.95 -25.67 33.32
N TYR A 433 -6.51 -26.92 33.16
CA TYR A 433 -7.01 -27.87 32.16
C TYR A 433 -8.15 -28.77 32.64
N ALA A 434 -8.54 -28.73 33.92
CA ALA A 434 -9.56 -29.63 34.47
C ALA A 434 -10.91 -29.58 33.71
N PRO A 435 -11.42 -28.39 33.30
CA PRO A 435 -12.60 -28.32 32.44
C PRO A 435 -12.40 -29.03 31.10
N ALA A 436 -11.24 -28.85 30.47
CA ALA A 436 -10.96 -29.40 29.16
C ALA A 436 -10.80 -30.93 29.18
N VAL A 437 -10.16 -31.48 30.21
CA VAL A 437 -10.08 -32.93 30.41
C VAL A 437 -11.48 -33.51 30.60
N GLY A 438 -12.27 -32.86 31.45
CA GLY A 438 -13.65 -33.21 31.69
C GLY A 438 -14.51 -33.23 30.41
N PHE A 439 -14.40 -32.17 29.61
CA PHE A 439 -15.09 -32.04 28.34
C PHE A 439 -14.69 -33.15 27.36
N ALA A 440 -13.39 -33.39 27.23
CA ALA A 440 -12.87 -34.42 26.34
C ALA A 440 -13.35 -35.83 26.71
N VAL A 441 -13.53 -36.12 28.00
CA VAL A 441 -14.02 -37.41 28.48
C VAL A 441 -15.54 -37.50 28.32
N GLN A 442 -16.27 -36.44 28.63
CA GLN A 442 -17.73 -36.39 28.49
C GLN A 442 -18.20 -36.56 27.03
N HIS A 443 -17.40 -36.08 26.08
CA HIS A 443 -17.67 -36.20 24.64
C HIS A 443 -16.97 -37.42 24.00
N ASP A 444 -16.47 -38.36 24.80
CA ASP A 444 -15.75 -39.57 24.33
C ASP A 444 -14.55 -39.29 23.40
N LEU A 445 -13.99 -38.08 23.48
CA LEU A 445 -12.85 -37.63 22.67
C LEU A 445 -11.57 -38.28 23.16
N MET A 446 -11.35 -38.27 24.49
CA MET A 446 -10.12 -38.75 25.12
C MET A 446 -10.39 -39.71 26.26
N ASN A 447 -9.66 -40.82 26.28
CA ASN A 447 -9.67 -41.80 27.37
C ASN A 447 -8.47 -41.61 28.30
N GLY A 448 -8.59 -42.13 29.52
CA GLY A 448 -7.46 -42.27 30.45
C GLY A 448 -6.36 -43.17 29.90
N VAL A 449 -5.14 -43.03 30.43
CA VAL A 449 -3.99 -43.87 30.07
C VAL A 449 -3.92 -45.15 30.92
N ALA A 450 -4.52 -45.12 32.11
CA ALA A 450 -4.68 -46.25 33.01
C ALA A 450 -5.93 -46.03 33.90
N GLU A 451 -6.26 -47.03 34.73
CA GLU A 451 -7.37 -46.92 35.68
C GLU A 451 -7.14 -45.74 36.63
N GLY A 452 -7.99 -44.71 36.53
CA GLY A 452 -7.91 -43.52 37.37
C GLY A 452 -6.75 -42.56 37.04
N GLU A 453 -6.11 -42.67 35.87
CA GLU A 453 -5.00 -41.80 35.46
C GLU A 453 -5.22 -41.21 34.04
N PHE A 454 -5.14 -39.88 33.92
CA PHE A 454 -5.26 -39.18 32.63
C PHE A 454 -3.90 -38.84 32.00
N ALA A 455 -2.85 -38.67 32.79
CA ALA A 455 -1.52 -38.17 32.44
C ALA A 455 -1.54 -36.81 31.70
N PRO A 456 -1.99 -35.71 32.33
CA PRO A 456 -2.18 -34.41 31.67
C PRO A 456 -0.90 -33.82 31.05
N ASP A 457 0.25 -34.05 31.66
CA ASP A 457 1.56 -33.54 31.21
C ASP A 457 2.25 -34.46 30.19
N ALA A 458 1.71 -35.66 29.95
CA ALA A 458 2.28 -36.55 28.95
C ALA A 458 2.06 -35.99 27.54
N THR A 459 3.09 -36.13 26.70
CA THR A 459 3.05 -35.71 25.30
C THR A 459 2.13 -36.60 24.48
N MET A 460 1.31 -36.02 23.60
CA MET A 460 0.51 -36.78 22.64
C MET A 460 1.31 -37.19 21.41
N THR A 461 0.94 -38.33 20.84
CA THR A 461 1.43 -38.74 19.51
C THR A 461 0.50 -38.24 18.40
N ARG A 462 1.00 -38.26 17.17
CA ARG A 462 0.22 -37.91 15.97
C ARG A 462 -0.99 -38.84 15.79
N ALA A 463 -0.83 -40.14 16.02
CA ALA A 463 -1.93 -41.09 15.98
C ALA A 463 -3.02 -40.74 17.01
N MET A 464 -2.63 -40.39 18.23
CA MET A 464 -3.59 -40.01 19.28
C MET A 464 -4.44 -38.80 18.87
N LEU A 465 -3.84 -37.73 18.31
CA LEU A 465 -4.62 -36.56 17.88
C LEU A 465 -5.65 -36.94 16.81
N VAL A 466 -5.23 -37.70 15.81
CA VAL A 466 -6.11 -38.06 14.69
C VAL A 466 -7.25 -38.97 15.15
N THR A 467 -6.98 -39.90 16.06
CA THR A 467 -8.05 -40.72 16.68
C THR A 467 -9.05 -39.87 17.44
N VAL A 468 -8.64 -38.79 18.10
CA VAL A 468 -9.58 -37.88 18.77
C VAL A 468 -10.53 -37.21 17.76
N LEU A 469 -10.01 -36.72 16.64
CA LEU A 469 -10.84 -36.10 15.59
C LEU A 469 -11.77 -37.12 14.91
N TRP A 470 -11.28 -38.35 14.71
CA TRP A 470 -12.07 -39.44 14.16
C TRP A 470 -13.24 -39.84 15.08
N ARG A 471 -13.02 -39.88 16.41
CA ARG A 471 -14.09 -40.08 17.39
C ARG A 471 -15.11 -38.96 17.40
N TYR A 472 -14.65 -37.71 17.31
CA TYR A 472 -15.53 -36.56 17.21
C TYR A 472 -16.48 -36.65 16.00
N GLU A 473 -16.05 -37.31 14.93
CA GLU A 473 -16.84 -37.57 13.72
C GLU A 473 -17.74 -38.81 13.81
N GLY A 474 -17.78 -39.47 14.96
CA GLY A 474 -18.60 -40.67 15.17
C GLY A 474 -17.96 -41.95 14.63
N GLU A 475 -16.63 -42.02 14.60
CA GLU A 475 -15.87 -43.23 14.26
C GLU A 475 -16.19 -43.82 12.85
N PRO A 476 -16.14 -43.01 11.77
CA PRO A 476 -16.42 -43.49 10.41
C PRO A 476 -15.42 -44.56 9.94
N GLU A 477 -15.81 -45.40 8.97
CA GLU A 477 -14.86 -46.33 8.33
C GLU A 477 -13.71 -45.56 7.66
N GLY A 478 -12.51 -46.12 7.75
CA GLY A 478 -11.31 -45.58 7.14
C GLY A 478 -11.17 -45.95 5.66
N GLY A 479 -10.44 -45.10 4.92
CA GLY A 479 -10.13 -45.32 3.50
C GLY A 479 -8.92 -46.24 3.26
N GLU A 480 -8.42 -46.21 2.02
CA GLU A 480 -7.17 -46.91 1.67
C GLU A 480 -5.98 -46.34 2.45
N ASN A 481 -5.11 -47.20 2.99
CA ASN A 481 -3.94 -46.78 3.73
C ASN A 481 -2.80 -46.30 2.80
N PRO A 482 -2.44 -45.00 2.81
CA PRO A 482 -1.38 -44.49 1.96
C PRO A 482 0.01 -44.53 2.64
N PHE A 483 0.11 -45.01 3.89
CA PHE A 483 1.31 -44.93 4.70
C PHE A 483 1.93 -46.30 4.99
N THR A 484 3.24 -46.39 4.79
CA THR A 484 4.04 -47.62 4.94
C THR A 484 4.33 -48.00 6.39
N ASP A 485 4.21 -47.06 7.32
CA ASP A 485 4.46 -47.23 8.75
C ASP A 485 3.17 -47.27 9.59
N VAL A 486 2.02 -47.36 8.93
CA VAL A 486 0.72 -47.62 9.56
C VAL A 486 0.37 -49.08 9.27
N ALA A 487 0.42 -49.92 10.30
CA ALA A 487 0.07 -51.33 10.15
C ALA A 487 -1.46 -51.52 10.09
N GLU A 488 -1.90 -52.63 9.49
CA GLU A 488 -3.29 -53.07 9.57
C GLU A 488 -3.65 -53.45 11.02
N ASP A 489 -4.94 -53.36 11.36
CA ASP A 489 -5.50 -53.79 12.65
C ASP A 489 -4.90 -53.13 13.91
N THR A 490 -4.38 -51.90 13.80
CA THR A 490 -3.98 -51.11 14.99
C THR A 490 -5.11 -50.21 15.45
N TRP A 491 -5.10 -49.83 16.73
CA TRP A 491 -6.14 -48.99 17.34
C TRP A 491 -6.32 -47.62 16.67
N TYR A 492 -5.34 -47.17 15.87
CA TYR A 492 -5.39 -45.90 15.14
C TYR A 492 -5.51 -46.07 13.62
N THR A 493 -5.50 -47.30 13.07
CA THR A 493 -5.46 -47.51 11.61
C THR A 493 -6.64 -46.82 10.92
N GLU A 494 -7.87 -47.11 11.35
CA GLU A 494 -9.10 -46.52 10.81
C GLU A 494 -9.08 -44.98 10.86
N ALA A 495 -8.67 -44.42 12.02
CA ALA A 495 -8.59 -42.99 12.20
C ALA A 495 -7.58 -42.33 11.25
N VAL A 496 -6.40 -42.95 11.08
CA VAL A 496 -5.33 -42.40 10.23
C VAL A 496 -5.70 -42.47 8.75
N THR A 497 -6.30 -43.58 8.31
CA THR A 497 -6.72 -43.73 6.90
C THR A 497 -7.91 -42.83 6.58
N TRP A 498 -8.90 -42.71 7.48
CA TRP A 498 -9.98 -41.73 7.39
C TRP A 498 -9.43 -40.30 7.25
N ALA A 499 -8.50 -39.91 8.12
CA ALA A 499 -7.94 -38.57 8.11
C ALA A 499 -7.11 -38.29 6.85
N ALA A 500 -6.45 -39.30 6.28
CA ALA A 500 -5.72 -39.15 5.03
C ALA A 500 -6.67 -38.97 3.85
N GLU A 501 -7.72 -39.78 3.77
CA GLU A 501 -8.75 -39.71 2.73
C GLU A 501 -9.47 -38.35 2.72
N ASN A 502 -9.72 -37.78 3.91
CA ASN A 502 -10.37 -36.48 4.06
C ASN A 502 -9.40 -35.28 4.02
N GLY A 503 -8.12 -35.51 3.69
CA GLY A 503 -7.10 -34.46 3.57
C GLY A 503 -6.71 -33.77 4.89
N VAL A 504 -7.08 -34.35 6.02
CA VAL A 504 -6.73 -33.87 7.37
C VAL A 504 -5.24 -34.08 7.66
N VAL A 505 -4.66 -35.17 7.12
CA VAL A 505 -3.22 -35.48 7.24
C VAL A 505 -2.61 -35.88 5.89
N GLY A 506 -1.32 -35.55 5.69
CA GLY A 506 -0.57 -35.86 4.46
C GLY A 506 0.75 -36.62 4.68
N GLY A 507 0.98 -37.13 5.90
CA GLY A 507 2.24 -37.76 6.30
C GLY A 507 3.40 -36.79 6.52
N ILE A 508 4.60 -37.34 6.77
CA ILE A 508 5.85 -36.62 7.02
C ILE A 508 6.86 -36.72 5.86
N GLY A 509 6.41 -37.25 4.71
CA GLY A 509 7.26 -37.58 3.56
C GLY A 509 7.71 -39.03 3.54
N GLY A 510 8.21 -39.48 2.38
CA GLY A 510 8.68 -40.86 2.19
C GLY A 510 7.59 -41.94 2.35
N GLY A 511 6.31 -41.57 2.18
CA GLY A 511 5.18 -42.48 2.38
C GLY A 511 4.95 -42.88 3.84
N LYS A 512 5.29 -42.01 4.81
CA LYS A 512 5.17 -42.28 6.25
C LYS A 512 4.24 -41.30 6.96
N PHE A 513 3.54 -41.78 7.98
CA PHE A 513 2.70 -40.99 8.87
C PHE A 513 3.39 -40.60 10.17
N ASP A 514 4.26 -41.46 10.70
CA ASP A 514 4.88 -41.41 12.03
C ASP A 514 3.85 -41.43 13.18
N PRO A 515 3.16 -42.57 13.41
CA PRO A 515 2.07 -42.66 14.37
C PRO A 515 2.48 -42.41 15.83
N ASP A 516 3.69 -42.85 16.21
CA ASP A 516 4.25 -42.68 17.56
C ASP A 516 5.03 -41.36 17.73
N GLY A 517 5.21 -40.61 16.64
CA GLY A 517 5.84 -39.30 16.64
C GLY A 517 5.13 -38.34 17.59
N LYS A 518 5.91 -37.72 18.49
CA LYS A 518 5.41 -36.70 19.42
C LYS A 518 4.97 -35.46 18.64
N ILE A 519 3.71 -35.07 18.80
CA ILE A 519 3.15 -33.98 18.01
C ILE A 519 3.63 -32.61 18.54
N THR A 520 4.11 -31.76 17.63
CA THR A 520 4.42 -30.35 17.96
C THR A 520 3.17 -29.48 17.90
N ARG A 521 3.23 -28.29 18.50
CA ARG A 521 2.12 -27.34 18.50
C ARG A 521 1.78 -26.85 17.09
N GLU A 522 2.78 -26.64 16.24
CA GLU A 522 2.56 -26.26 14.85
C GLU A 522 1.93 -27.39 14.01
N GLN A 523 2.27 -28.65 14.31
CA GLN A 523 1.66 -29.81 13.66
C GLN A 523 0.21 -29.98 14.11
N LEU A 524 -0.08 -29.79 15.40
CA LEU A 524 -1.43 -29.77 15.95
C LEU A 524 -2.29 -28.70 15.26
N ALA A 525 -1.80 -27.46 15.19
CA ALA A 525 -2.49 -26.36 14.52
C ALA A 525 -2.74 -26.69 13.03
N THR A 526 -1.74 -27.26 12.35
CA THR A 526 -1.85 -27.66 10.93
C THR A 526 -2.93 -28.71 10.71
N ILE A 527 -2.98 -29.75 11.56
CA ILE A 527 -3.98 -30.82 11.44
C ILE A 527 -5.39 -30.28 11.72
N LEU A 528 -5.54 -29.46 12.77
CA LEU A 528 -6.83 -28.82 13.09
C LEU A 528 -7.29 -27.85 12.00
N HIS A 529 -6.39 -27.06 11.42
CA HIS A 529 -6.70 -26.15 10.32
C HIS A 529 -7.17 -26.92 9.09
N ARG A 530 -6.53 -28.04 8.74
CA ARG A 530 -6.98 -28.90 7.63
C ARG A 530 -8.32 -29.55 7.91
N TYR A 531 -8.53 -30.03 9.14
CA TYR A 531 -9.82 -30.55 9.56
C TYR A 531 -10.92 -29.49 9.45
N ALA A 532 -10.71 -28.28 9.99
CA ALA A 532 -11.64 -27.16 9.84
C ALA A 532 -11.92 -26.83 8.36
N LYS A 533 -10.88 -26.86 7.51
CA LYS A 533 -11.01 -26.71 6.05
C LYS A 533 -11.89 -27.78 5.41
N SER A 534 -11.71 -29.04 5.77
CA SER A 534 -12.52 -30.15 5.25
C SER A 534 -14.01 -30.03 5.63
N LYS A 535 -14.32 -29.33 6.72
CA LYS A 535 -15.68 -29.13 7.23
C LYS A 535 -16.32 -27.81 6.82
N GLY A 536 -15.58 -26.93 6.15
CA GLY A 536 -16.05 -25.57 5.84
C GLY A 536 -16.17 -24.67 7.07
N LEU A 537 -15.47 -24.99 8.17
CA LEU A 537 -15.54 -24.33 9.48
C LEU A 537 -14.38 -23.34 9.74
N TYR A 538 -13.74 -22.81 8.69
CA TYR A 538 -12.57 -21.95 8.84
C TYR A 538 -12.83 -20.57 8.23
N ALA A 539 -12.79 -19.54 9.06
CA ALA A 539 -12.55 -18.18 8.61
C ALA A 539 -11.05 -18.03 8.33
N LEU A 540 -10.69 -17.50 7.15
CA LEU A 540 -9.29 -17.29 6.81
C LEU A 540 -8.78 -16.02 7.47
N ALA A 541 -7.69 -16.18 8.22
CA ALA A 541 -7.25 -15.20 9.20
C ALA A 541 -6.80 -13.87 8.56
N PRO A 542 -7.28 -12.73 9.08
CA PRO A 542 -6.53 -11.48 9.08
C PRO A 542 -5.63 -11.35 10.32
N GLY A 543 -5.34 -12.46 11.01
CA GLY A 543 -4.41 -12.49 12.15
C GLY A 543 -2.98 -12.75 11.72
N SER A 544 -2.02 -12.32 12.54
CA SER A 544 -0.59 -12.46 12.27
C SER A 544 0.10 -13.10 13.47
N ALA A 545 0.86 -14.16 13.23
CA ALA A 545 1.71 -14.77 14.25
C ALA A 545 2.90 -13.87 14.63
N TRP A 546 3.21 -12.83 13.84
CA TRP A 546 4.33 -11.91 14.10
C TRP A 546 4.19 -11.10 15.39
N GLN A 547 3.05 -11.16 16.06
CA GLN A 547 2.87 -10.60 17.40
C GLN A 547 3.59 -11.40 18.51
N TYR A 548 4.05 -12.62 18.23
CA TYR A 548 4.79 -13.47 19.17
C TYR A 548 6.28 -13.47 18.87
N TYR A 549 7.12 -13.54 19.91
CA TYR A 549 8.58 -13.40 19.73
C TYR A 549 9.24 -14.54 18.97
N ASP A 550 8.67 -15.74 19.00
CA ASP A 550 9.16 -16.95 18.34
C ASP A 550 8.42 -17.26 17.03
N ALA A 551 7.75 -16.27 16.43
CA ALA A 551 7.07 -16.43 15.14
C ALA A 551 8.02 -16.92 14.03
N GLU A 552 9.30 -16.55 14.09
CA GLU A 552 10.34 -17.00 13.15
C GLU A 552 10.67 -18.49 13.26
N GLU A 553 10.34 -19.13 14.39
CA GLU A 553 10.53 -20.58 14.59
C GLU A 553 9.41 -21.43 13.97
N ILE A 554 8.35 -20.79 13.46
CA ILE A 554 7.24 -21.47 12.82
C ILE A 554 7.69 -21.97 11.45
N SER A 555 7.55 -23.27 11.20
CA SER A 555 7.79 -23.84 9.88
C SER A 555 6.88 -23.19 8.85
N ARG A 556 7.40 -22.90 7.66
CA ARG A 556 6.63 -22.25 6.57
C ARG A 556 5.28 -22.93 6.27
N TYR A 557 5.23 -24.27 6.32
CA TYR A 557 3.98 -25.02 6.08
C TYR A 557 2.91 -24.81 7.16
N ALA A 558 3.33 -24.41 8.36
CA ALA A 558 2.48 -24.23 9.54
C ALA A 558 2.19 -22.76 9.84
N PHE A 559 2.80 -21.80 9.12
CA PHE A 559 2.64 -20.37 9.40
C PHE A 559 1.18 -19.92 9.32
N LEU A 560 0.48 -20.21 8.21
CA LEU A 560 -0.95 -19.90 8.09
C LEU A 560 -1.80 -20.63 9.16
N PRO A 561 -1.67 -21.95 9.39
CA PRO A 561 -2.36 -22.62 10.49
C PRO A 561 -2.10 -22.02 11.87
N MET A 562 -0.88 -21.55 12.15
CA MET A 562 -0.53 -20.92 13.42
C MET A 562 -1.14 -19.52 13.54
N CYS A 563 -1.09 -18.70 12.48
CA CYS A 563 -1.81 -17.43 12.41
C CYS A 563 -3.30 -17.63 12.66
N TRP A 564 -3.92 -18.64 12.02
CA TRP A 564 -5.31 -18.99 12.22
C TRP A 564 -5.59 -19.44 13.66
N ALA A 565 -4.81 -20.36 14.21
CA ALA A 565 -5.03 -20.89 15.56
C ALA A 565 -4.85 -19.81 16.65
N ALA A 566 -3.92 -18.87 16.44
CA ALA A 566 -3.73 -17.71 17.32
C ALA A 566 -4.89 -16.72 17.18
N ASN A 567 -5.27 -16.37 15.95
CA ASN A 567 -6.40 -15.48 15.65
C ASN A 567 -7.72 -16.04 16.18
N GLU A 568 -7.92 -17.35 16.11
CA GLU A 568 -9.08 -18.04 16.69
C GLU A 568 -8.90 -18.31 18.18
N CYS A 569 -7.87 -17.77 18.83
CA CYS A 569 -7.51 -18.01 20.24
C CYS A 569 -7.56 -19.49 20.66
N LEU A 570 -7.42 -20.42 19.72
CA LEU A 570 -7.30 -21.85 19.99
C LEU A 570 -5.99 -22.07 20.74
N ILE A 571 -4.94 -21.40 20.26
CA ILE A 571 -3.62 -21.33 20.87
C ILE A 571 -3.37 -19.89 21.32
N THR A 572 -3.26 -19.67 22.63
CA THR A 572 -3.08 -18.33 23.22
C THR A 572 -1.62 -18.03 23.60
N GLY A 573 -0.68 -18.90 23.22
CA GLY A 573 0.72 -18.82 23.66
C GLY A 573 0.93 -19.17 25.14
N VAL A 574 2.19 -19.13 25.56
CA VAL A 574 2.62 -19.12 26.97
C VAL A 574 3.46 -17.86 27.11
N ASP A 575 3.01 -16.91 27.93
CA ASP A 575 3.50 -15.52 27.92
C ASP A 575 3.46 -14.93 26.49
N GLU A 576 4.58 -14.40 25.97
CA GLU A 576 4.68 -13.77 24.65
C GLU A 576 5.21 -14.75 23.56
N TYR A 577 5.13 -16.07 23.79
CA TYR A 577 5.66 -17.13 22.92
C TYR A 577 4.59 -18.14 22.47
N LEU A 578 4.66 -18.60 21.22
CA LEU A 578 3.80 -19.66 20.66
C LEU A 578 4.31 -21.07 20.94
N LEU A 579 5.63 -21.23 21.04
CA LEU A 579 6.38 -22.47 21.15
C LEU A 579 6.07 -23.45 20.00
N PRO A 580 6.21 -23.07 18.71
CA PRO A 580 5.71 -23.85 17.58
C PRO A 580 6.29 -25.27 17.50
N GLN A 581 7.59 -25.42 17.78
CA GLN A 581 8.30 -26.72 17.79
C GLN A 581 8.11 -27.49 19.12
N GLY A 582 7.53 -26.86 20.14
CA GLY A 582 7.26 -27.51 21.41
C GLY A 582 6.23 -28.62 21.27
N HIS A 583 6.42 -29.73 22.01
CA HIS A 583 5.47 -30.83 21.99
C HIS A 583 4.19 -30.51 22.77
N ALA A 584 3.03 -30.87 22.23
CA ALA A 584 1.75 -30.65 22.88
C ALA A 584 1.45 -31.74 23.92
N THR A 585 1.11 -31.34 25.14
CA THR A 585 0.66 -32.26 26.19
C THR A 585 -0.81 -32.63 26.04
N ARG A 586 -1.24 -33.73 26.66
CA ARG A 586 -2.64 -34.16 26.66
C ARG A 586 -3.59 -33.09 27.19
N ALA A 587 -3.20 -32.37 28.25
CA ALA A 587 -3.96 -31.24 28.77
C ALA A 587 -4.10 -30.07 27.78
N GLN A 588 -3.02 -29.74 27.05
CA GLN A 588 -3.04 -28.68 26.04
C GLN A 588 -3.92 -29.06 24.85
N VAL A 589 -3.83 -30.29 24.36
CA VAL A 589 -4.66 -30.77 23.24
C VAL A 589 -6.13 -30.80 23.64
N ALA A 590 -6.47 -31.32 24.83
CA ALA A 590 -7.85 -31.28 25.33
C ALA A 590 -8.41 -29.84 25.36
N THR A 591 -7.59 -28.87 25.80
CA THR A 591 -7.99 -27.46 25.87
C THR A 591 -8.22 -26.85 24.50
N ILE A 592 -7.32 -27.12 23.55
CA ILE A 592 -7.44 -26.63 22.17
C ILE A 592 -8.68 -27.21 21.49
N LEU A 593 -8.94 -28.51 21.67
CA LEU A 593 -10.10 -29.20 21.09
C LEU A 593 -11.42 -28.70 21.69
N MET A 594 -11.50 -28.53 23.02
CA MET A 594 -12.68 -27.96 23.67
C MET A 594 -13.00 -26.57 23.08
N ARG A 595 -12.00 -25.68 23.00
CA ARG A 595 -12.16 -24.34 22.39
C ARG A 595 -12.59 -24.42 20.93
N PHE A 596 -12.05 -25.36 20.17
CA PHE A 596 -12.40 -25.56 18.77
C PHE A 596 -13.86 -26.02 18.61
N ILE A 597 -14.30 -26.98 19.42
CA ILE A 597 -15.67 -27.54 19.34
C ILE A 597 -16.71 -26.53 19.83
N GLU A 598 -16.50 -25.89 20.98
CA GLU A 598 -17.44 -24.91 21.55
C GLU A 598 -17.68 -23.70 20.62
N ARG A 599 -16.69 -23.34 19.80
CA ARG A 599 -16.82 -22.25 18.82
C ARG A 599 -17.67 -22.61 17.61
N ASN A 600 -17.69 -23.89 17.25
CA ASN A 600 -18.36 -24.41 16.06
C ASN A 600 -19.67 -25.15 16.38
N ALA A 601 -20.10 -25.14 17.64
CA ALA A 601 -21.31 -25.80 18.14
C ALA A 601 -22.60 -24.97 17.95
#